data_AF-A0A177PUD7-F1
#
_entry.id   AF-A0A177PUD7-F1
#
_cell.length_a   1.000
_cell.length_b   1.000
_cell.length_c   1.000
_cell.angle_alpha   90.00
_cell.angle_beta   90.00
_cell.angle_gamma   90.00
#
_symmetry.space_group_name_H-M   'P 1'
#
loop_
_entity.id
_entity.type
_entity.pdbx_description
1 polymer ?
#
loop_
_entity_poly.entity_id
_entity_poly.type
_entity_poly.pdbx_seq_one_letter_code
_entity_poly.pdbx_strand_id
1 'polypeptide(L)'
;MKRIPVLVAALLVLNFVAVGVIGMKAFAADDEPAAPSLASPLGTAFTYQGKLTGTSGAITGACDLRFTLFDQVAGGMQIEAPVEKLAVPIVAGVFSTKLDFGDAAFSAGQARFISIFVRCPAGVGTFEPLAGRQELTSTPYAQFANHAPWAGLTNVPDGVGAGTPFDNVIVVAKSGGDFTSIQAAINSVQSNAGDRYLVWVAPGTYNERVTVTAYVDLVGAGRDLTIITASSGTTRASAATVTMNVASSLRSLTVENTGGPDSFAVGMYTAQGGTVTMDDVAVSVGGAANSIGIVASVTWVLATNCEIKILNAVLPSGIGAVLENGGISTFREVAINAAGTGAAGVQITGNTTYLHLIESTIVTQGPNSSIGIVGTQAGYVEVDDTTIHSSGTGSYSIGISLVGGITIIRDSTITAVGSLTAVGVEAYSASPSIDRTLIRVSQGTGQNVGVRHQNGASPSLTDVTIYAQDAQARAVTNTAGDGANPAAIVRINRSILYGPNNSVGAFTPNITYRIGGSMLDGPKGSIGTYICTNSYNGAYVDLGPTC
;
A
#
# COMPACT_ATOMS: atom_id res chain seq x y z
N MET A 1 -6.42 -32.34 -52.02
CA MET A 1 -5.46 -33.40 -52.43
C MET A 1 -4.97 -33.10 -53.84
N LYS A 2 -3.65 -33.19 -54.13
CA LYS A 2 -3.00 -33.31 -55.47
C LYS A 2 -3.32 -32.18 -56.51
N ARG A 3 -2.37 -31.58 -57.25
CA ARG A 3 -0.93 -31.83 -57.54
C ARG A 3 -0.27 -30.53 -58.05
N ILE A 4 1.05 -30.41 -57.88
CA ILE A 4 1.95 -29.46 -58.59
C ILE A 4 2.85 -30.26 -59.56
N PRO A 5 3.02 -29.79 -60.82
CA PRO A 5 4.35 -29.71 -61.49
C PRO A 5 4.46 -28.54 -62.53
N VAL A 6 5.60 -28.08 -63.09
CA VAL A 6 7.05 -28.16 -62.78
C VAL A 6 7.83 -27.08 -63.60
N LEU A 7 8.86 -26.45 -63.00
CA LEU A 7 10.03 -25.68 -63.54
C LEU A 7 9.93 -24.58 -64.63
N VAL A 8 10.74 -23.52 -64.41
CA VAL A 8 11.18 -22.49 -65.38
C VAL A 8 12.64 -22.74 -65.77
N ALA A 9 13.04 -22.33 -66.98
CA ALA A 9 14.34 -22.62 -67.60
C ALA A 9 15.49 -21.66 -67.20
N ALA A 10 16.72 -22.10 -67.47
CA ALA A 10 17.96 -21.34 -67.30
C ALA A 10 18.51 -20.82 -68.64
N LEU A 11 19.23 -19.69 -68.63
CA LEU A 11 20.62 -19.62 -69.14
C LEU A 11 21.35 -18.32 -68.71
N LEU A 12 22.67 -18.29 -68.91
CA LEU A 12 23.67 -17.39 -68.32
C LEU A 12 24.52 -16.71 -69.43
N VAL A 13 25.51 -15.88 -69.04
CA VAL A 13 26.72 -15.36 -69.78
C VAL A 13 26.72 -13.82 -70.02
N LEU A 14 27.80 -13.04 -69.89
CA LEU A 14 29.01 -13.04 -69.02
C LEU A 14 29.74 -11.67 -69.15
N ASN A 15 30.38 -11.20 -68.07
CA ASN A 15 31.28 -10.04 -67.84
C ASN A 15 32.00 -9.32 -69.03
N PHE A 16 32.28 -8.01 -68.83
CA PHE A 16 33.66 -7.48 -68.89
C PHE A 16 33.88 -6.21 -68.01
N VAL A 17 35.14 -5.93 -67.66
CA VAL A 17 35.60 -4.97 -66.64
C VAL A 17 36.06 -3.62 -67.25
N ALA A 18 35.95 -2.52 -66.48
CA ALA A 18 36.74 -1.31 -66.69
C ALA A 18 37.19 -0.69 -65.34
N VAL A 19 38.45 -0.24 -65.27
CA VAL A 19 39.07 0.39 -64.09
C VAL A 19 39.35 1.87 -64.40
N GLY A 20 39.14 2.76 -63.43
CA GLY A 20 39.56 4.17 -63.49
C GLY A 20 39.88 4.72 -62.09
N VAL A 21 40.99 5.43 -61.93
CA VAL A 21 41.54 5.87 -60.62
C VAL A 21 41.81 7.38 -60.61
N ILE A 22 41.03 8.14 -59.81
CA ILE A 22 41.34 9.46 -59.21
C ILE A 22 40.46 9.64 -57.93
N GLY A 23 40.94 10.01 -56.72
CA GLY A 23 42.34 10.01 -56.28
C GLY A 23 42.75 10.71 -54.96
N MET A 24 41.85 11.32 -54.13
CA MET A 24 42.27 12.04 -52.90
C MET A 24 41.36 11.88 -51.66
N LYS A 25 41.98 11.32 -50.61
CA LYS A 25 41.88 11.54 -49.14
C LYS A 25 40.56 11.38 -48.35
N ALA A 26 40.76 10.75 -47.17
CA ALA A 26 39.92 10.69 -45.97
C ALA A 26 38.67 9.79 -46.01
N PHE A 27 38.86 8.53 -45.59
CA PHE A 27 37.84 7.76 -44.88
C PHE A 27 38.44 7.29 -43.54
N ALA A 28 37.62 7.29 -42.50
CA ALA A 28 38.04 7.04 -41.12
C ALA A 28 38.48 5.58 -40.91
N ALA A 29 39.20 5.33 -39.83
CA ALA A 29 39.43 3.97 -39.34
C ALA A 29 38.10 3.32 -38.96
N ASP A 30 38.05 1.99 -39.07
CA ASP A 30 36.99 1.19 -38.45
C ASP A 30 37.10 1.34 -36.92
N ASP A 31 36.24 2.18 -36.32
CA ASP A 31 36.01 2.17 -34.89
C ASP A 31 35.29 0.86 -34.53
N GLU A 32 36.06 -0.11 -34.06
CA GLU A 32 35.55 -1.26 -33.33
C GLU A 32 34.66 -0.75 -32.17
N PRO A 33 33.39 -1.18 -32.05
CA PRO A 33 32.54 -0.72 -30.96
C PRO A 33 33.12 -1.22 -29.64
N ALA A 34 33.69 -0.28 -28.87
CA ALA A 34 34.35 -0.58 -27.61
C ALA A 34 33.48 -1.46 -26.70
N ALA A 35 34.08 -2.52 -26.18
CA ALA A 35 33.43 -3.41 -25.22
C ALA A 35 32.84 -2.60 -24.04
N PRO A 36 31.69 -3.00 -23.48
CA PRO A 36 31.07 -2.27 -22.38
C PRO A 36 32.04 -2.19 -21.20
N SER A 37 32.49 -0.98 -20.88
CA SER A 37 33.36 -0.74 -19.75
C SER A 37 32.65 -1.18 -18.47
N LEU A 38 33.34 -1.99 -17.65
CA LEU A 38 32.89 -2.37 -16.31
C LEU A 38 32.39 -1.12 -15.57
N ALA A 39 31.16 -1.18 -15.04
CA ALA A 39 30.62 -0.10 -14.23
C ALA A 39 31.57 0.13 -13.05
N SER A 40 32.09 1.36 -12.92
CA SER A 40 32.98 1.72 -11.82
C SER A 40 32.25 1.60 -10.49
N PRO A 41 32.93 1.21 -9.38
CA PRO A 41 32.32 1.19 -8.06
C PRO A 41 31.71 2.56 -7.73
N LEU A 42 30.58 2.55 -7.00
CA LEU A 42 29.90 3.76 -6.57
C LEU A 42 30.79 4.54 -5.60
N GLY A 43 31.49 5.56 -6.10
CA GLY A 43 32.39 6.37 -5.28
C GLY A 43 31.66 7.19 -4.20
N THR A 44 32.43 7.68 -3.24
CA THR A 44 32.03 8.54 -2.10
C THR A 44 31.55 9.94 -2.47
N ALA A 45 31.45 10.24 -3.76
CA ALA A 45 31.28 11.57 -4.28
C ALA A 45 29.81 11.96 -4.51
N PHE A 46 29.34 13.01 -3.82
CA PHE A 46 27.96 13.50 -3.87
C PHE A 46 27.84 14.90 -4.48
N THR A 47 26.65 15.26 -4.97
CA THR A 47 26.37 16.61 -5.49
C THR A 47 25.94 17.53 -4.36
N TYR A 48 26.66 18.63 -4.17
CA TYR A 48 26.31 19.71 -3.26
C TYR A 48 25.79 20.92 -4.04
N GLN A 49 24.63 21.46 -3.64
CA GLN A 49 24.03 22.66 -4.21
C GLN A 49 23.89 23.73 -3.14
N GLY A 50 24.13 24.99 -3.50
CA GLY A 50 24.10 26.10 -2.56
C GLY A 50 23.73 27.43 -3.20
N LYS A 51 23.41 28.42 -2.35
CA LYS A 51 23.10 29.78 -2.76
C LYS A 51 23.99 30.78 -2.02
N LEU A 52 24.65 31.66 -2.77
CA LEU A 52 25.55 32.70 -2.28
C LEU A 52 24.98 34.09 -2.58
N THR A 53 24.84 34.88 -1.52
CA THR A 53 24.39 36.28 -1.56
C THR A 53 25.50 37.18 -1.03
N GLY A 54 25.94 38.14 -1.85
CA GLY A 54 26.84 39.20 -1.42
C GLY A 54 26.09 40.37 -0.81
N THR A 55 26.84 41.38 -0.36
CA THR A 55 26.31 42.59 0.30
C THR A 55 25.41 43.45 -0.61
N SER A 56 25.50 43.29 -1.93
CA SER A 56 24.67 43.99 -2.93
C SER A 56 23.67 43.08 -3.65
N GLY A 57 23.43 41.87 -3.16
CA GLY A 57 22.48 40.91 -3.74
C GLY A 57 23.12 39.60 -4.21
N ALA A 58 22.47 38.89 -5.13
CA ALA A 58 22.89 37.57 -5.58
C ALA A 58 24.18 37.64 -6.44
N ILE A 59 25.18 36.82 -6.12
CA ILE A 59 26.47 36.80 -6.83
C ILE A 59 26.28 36.14 -8.21
N THR A 60 26.84 36.74 -9.26
CA THR A 60 26.93 36.10 -10.60
C THR A 60 28.35 36.25 -11.11
N GLY A 61 28.99 35.15 -11.47
CA GLY A 61 30.41 35.08 -11.83
C GLY A 61 31.07 33.78 -11.36
N ALA A 62 32.38 33.64 -11.59
CA ALA A 62 33.15 32.49 -11.12
C ALA A 62 33.81 32.76 -9.76
N CYS A 63 33.71 31.80 -8.83
CA CYS A 63 34.34 31.88 -7.51
C CYS A 63 35.04 30.57 -7.15
N ASP A 64 36.06 30.64 -6.30
CA ASP A 64 36.63 29.45 -5.69
C ASP A 64 35.85 29.11 -4.42
N LEU A 65 35.54 27.83 -4.24
CA LEU A 65 34.81 27.30 -3.09
C LEU A 65 35.68 26.23 -2.43
N ARG A 66 35.89 26.34 -1.12
CA ARG A 66 36.56 25.32 -0.31
C ARG A 66 35.59 24.77 0.71
N PHE A 67 35.48 23.45 0.75
CA PHE A 67 34.61 22.72 1.66
C PHE A 67 35.43 21.94 2.68
N THR A 68 35.04 21.98 3.95
CA THR A 68 35.76 21.32 5.04
C THR A 68 34.75 20.67 5.98
N LEU A 69 34.97 19.40 6.34
CA LEU A 69 34.11 18.70 7.30
C LEU A 69 34.62 18.89 8.72
N PHE A 70 33.68 18.92 9.66
CA PHE A 70 33.93 18.94 11.10
C PHE A 70 33.00 17.95 11.82
N ASP A 71 33.40 17.53 13.01
CA ASP A 71 32.64 16.65 13.91
C ASP A 71 31.54 17.38 14.72
N GLN A 72 31.57 18.71 14.79
CA GLN A 72 30.62 19.54 15.57
C GLN A 72 30.11 20.77 14.79
N VAL A 73 28.93 21.28 15.17
CA VAL A 73 28.30 22.46 14.54
C VAL A 73 29.09 23.77 14.78
N ALA A 74 29.81 23.86 15.90
CA ALA A 74 30.74 24.93 16.23
C ALA A 74 31.92 24.33 17.03
N GLY A 75 33.13 24.90 16.92
CA GLY A 75 34.33 24.29 17.51
C GLY A 75 34.79 23.06 16.73
N GLY A 76 35.00 21.93 17.41
CA GLY A 76 35.27 20.62 16.78
C GLY A 76 36.62 20.46 16.09
N MET A 77 36.95 19.21 15.74
CA MET A 77 38.09 18.87 14.89
C MET A 77 37.69 18.85 13.41
N GLN A 78 38.64 19.21 12.54
CA GLN A 78 38.51 19.01 11.10
C GLN A 78 38.60 17.51 10.77
N ILE A 79 37.73 17.05 9.88
CA ILE A 79 37.71 15.69 9.34
C ILE A 79 38.21 15.74 7.89
N GLU A 80 39.28 14.97 7.61
CA GLU A 80 39.98 14.87 6.32
C GLU A 80 40.48 16.20 5.73
N ALA A 81 41.11 16.13 4.55
CA ALA A 81 41.59 17.30 3.81
C ALA A 81 40.42 18.13 3.23
N PRO A 82 40.56 19.46 3.11
CA PRO A 82 39.54 20.28 2.46
C PRO A 82 39.40 19.97 0.97
N VAL A 83 38.16 19.97 0.46
CA VAL A 83 37.87 19.84 -0.96
C VAL A 83 37.77 21.22 -1.58
N GLU A 84 38.73 21.58 -2.43
CA GLU A 84 38.71 22.84 -3.17
C GLU A 84 38.11 22.66 -4.57
N LYS A 85 37.30 23.62 -4.99
CA LYS A 85 36.68 23.73 -6.32
C LYS A 85 36.95 25.14 -6.84
N LEU A 86 37.85 25.24 -7.81
CA LEU A 86 38.27 26.52 -8.38
C LEU A 86 37.32 26.95 -9.51
N ALA A 87 37.14 28.25 -9.68
CA ALA A 87 36.35 28.87 -10.75
C ALA A 87 34.93 28.29 -10.95
N VAL A 88 34.25 27.92 -9.86
CA VAL A 88 32.87 27.41 -9.90
C VAL A 88 31.93 28.50 -10.43
N PRO A 89 31.14 28.23 -11.49
CA PRO A 89 30.19 29.21 -12.01
C PRO A 89 29.01 29.36 -11.05
N ILE A 90 28.75 30.59 -10.63
CA ILE A 90 27.57 31.00 -9.86
C ILE A 90 26.66 31.82 -10.77
N VAL A 91 25.38 31.46 -10.85
CA VAL A 91 24.37 32.16 -11.64
C VAL A 91 23.21 32.55 -10.73
N ALA A 92 22.91 33.85 -10.63
CA ALA A 92 21.88 34.39 -9.73
C ALA A 92 22.02 33.88 -8.27
N GLY A 93 23.26 33.74 -7.81
CA GLY A 93 23.64 33.23 -6.50
C GLY A 93 23.71 31.70 -6.40
N VAL A 94 23.15 30.93 -7.34
CA VAL A 94 23.07 29.46 -7.22
C VAL A 94 24.29 28.79 -7.86
N PHE A 95 24.79 27.72 -7.23
CA PHE A 95 25.82 26.83 -7.77
C PHE A 95 25.52 25.35 -7.47
N SER A 96 26.16 24.45 -8.22
CA SER A 96 26.12 22.99 -8.03
C SER A 96 27.52 22.43 -8.28
N THR A 97 28.03 21.57 -7.40
CA THR A 97 29.37 20.96 -7.54
C THR A 97 29.43 19.56 -6.92
N LYS A 98 30.29 18.69 -7.45
CA LYS A 98 30.48 17.32 -6.94
C LYS A 98 31.61 17.28 -5.91
N LEU A 99 31.27 17.03 -4.65
CA LEU A 99 32.21 16.91 -3.53
C LEU A 99 32.58 15.45 -3.31
N ASP A 100 33.80 15.21 -2.85
CA ASP A 100 34.29 13.88 -2.46
C ASP A 100 35.33 14.05 -1.36
N PHE A 101 35.08 13.48 -0.19
CA PHE A 101 35.96 13.54 0.98
C PHE A 101 36.64 12.19 1.28
N GLY A 102 36.39 11.17 0.45
CA GLY A 102 36.84 9.79 0.67
C GLY A 102 36.11 9.06 1.81
N ASP A 103 36.27 7.73 1.86
CA ASP A 103 35.55 6.86 2.81
C ASP A 103 35.89 7.17 4.28
N ALA A 104 37.15 7.52 4.54
CA ALA A 104 37.66 7.81 5.89
C ALA A 104 36.85 8.90 6.60
N ALA A 105 36.38 9.91 5.87
CA ALA A 105 35.58 11.01 6.41
C ALA A 105 34.29 10.55 7.11
N PHE A 106 33.70 9.44 6.67
CA PHE A 106 32.40 8.93 7.14
C PHE A 106 32.51 7.66 7.99
N SER A 107 33.71 7.08 8.11
CA SER A 107 33.99 5.79 8.76
C SER A 107 33.58 5.64 10.23
N ALA A 108 33.35 6.74 10.96
CA ALA A 108 33.15 6.73 12.42
C ALA A 108 31.68 6.76 12.90
N GLY A 109 30.68 6.73 11.99
CA GLY A 109 29.26 6.69 12.38
C GLY A 109 28.82 7.88 13.26
N GLN A 110 29.28 9.08 12.92
CA GLN A 110 29.06 10.32 13.67
C GLN A 110 28.55 11.42 12.74
N ALA A 111 27.85 12.41 13.30
CA ALA A 111 27.42 13.60 12.56
C ALA A 111 28.60 14.33 11.89
N ARG A 112 28.33 14.98 10.76
CA ARG A 112 29.31 15.75 9.98
C ARG A 112 28.75 17.11 9.60
N PHE A 113 29.55 18.14 9.82
CA PHE A 113 29.17 19.53 9.60
C PHE A 113 30.09 20.15 8.56
N ILE A 114 29.53 20.54 7.41
CA ILE A 114 30.27 21.17 6.32
C ILE A 114 30.40 22.67 6.56
N SER A 115 31.64 23.15 6.52
CA SER A 115 32.01 24.57 6.50
C SER A 115 32.43 24.95 5.09
N ILE A 116 32.02 26.12 4.63
CA ILE A 116 32.28 26.61 3.27
C ILE A 116 33.07 27.91 3.36
N PHE A 117 34.17 27.98 2.63
CA PHE A 117 34.92 29.22 2.40
C PHE A 117 34.79 29.61 0.94
N VAL A 118 34.63 30.91 0.69
CA VAL A 118 34.34 31.46 -0.64
C VAL A 118 35.38 32.53 -0.98
N ARG A 119 35.88 32.50 -2.22
CA ARG A 119 36.70 33.56 -2.80
C ARG A 119 36.10 34.01 -4.13
N CYS A 120 35.58 35.23 -4.15
CA CYS A 120 34.93 35.85 -5.31
C CYS A 120 35.58 37.22 -5.61
N PRO A 121 36.09 37.49 -6.82
CA PRO A 121 36.20 36.58 -7.97
C PRO A 121 37.22 35.45 -7.75
N ALA A 122 37.10 34.37 -8.53
CA ALA A 122 38.07 33.27 -8.54
C ALA A 122 39.51 33.76 -8.74
N GLY A 123 40.45 33.19 -7.98
CA GLY A 123 41.87 33.54 -8.01
C GLY A 123 42.27 34.84 -7.30
N VAL A 124 41.33 35.67 -6.84
CA VAL A 124 41.62 37.01 -6.29
C VAL A 124 41.25 37.10 -4.81
N GLY A 125 42.23 37.47 -3.96
CA GLY A 125 42.02 37.66 -2.52
C GLY A 125 42.11 36.40 -1.66
N THR A 126 41.56 36.49 -0.46
CA THR A 126 41.51 35.43 0.56
C THR A 126 40.21 34.61 0.49
N PHE A 127 40.24 33.43 1.09
CA PHE A 127 39.06 32.58 1.28
C PHE A 127 38.32 33.01 2.55
N GLU A 128 37.16 33.63 2.39
CA GLU A 128 36.33 34.10 3.52
C GLU A 128 35.33 33.02 3.95
N PRO A 129 35.15 32.74 5.26
CA PRO A 129 34.19 31.76 5.75
C PRO A 129 32.75 32.25 5.60
N LEU A 130 31.85 31.37 5.18
CA LEU A 130 30.41 31.59 5.38
C LEU A 130 30.05 31.32 6.84
N ALA A 131 29.12 32.11 7.38
CA ALA A 131 28.69 31.99 8.77
C ALA A 131 27.79 30.76 8.97
N GLY A 132 28.14 29.92 9.96
CA GLY A 132 27.44 28.68 10.29
C GLY A 132 27.95 27.47 9.50
N ARG A 133 28.03 26.32 10.16
CA ARG A 133 28.24 25.03 9.49
C ARG A 133 26.89 24.39 9.21
N GLN A 134 26.75 23.73 8.07
CA GLN A 134 25.56 22.97 7.72
C GLN A 134 25.76 21.50 8.08
N GLU A 135 24.77 20.87 8.71
CA GLU A 135 24.80 19.42 8.94
C GLU A 135 24.59 18.66 7.62
N LEU A 136 25.38 17.61 7.38
CA LEU A 136 25.17 16.68 6.28
C LEU A 136 24.11 15.66 6.67
N THR A 137 22.84 15.97 6.37
CA THR A 137 21.71 15.07 6.55
C THR A 137 21.77 13.87 5.59
N SER A 138 20.94 12.85 5.86
CA SER A 138 21.07 11.41 5.52
C SER A 138 21.14 10.96 4.05
N THR A 139 21.98 11.56 3.20
CA THR A 139 22.40 10.99 1.89
C THR A 139 23.79 10.35 1.88
N PRO A 140 24.81 10.80 2.65
CA PRO A 140 26.09 10.07 2.75
C PRO A 140 26.01 8.83 3.67
N TYR A 141 25.13 8.84 4.67
CA TYR A 141 25.08 7.82 5.74
C TYR A 141 24.75 6.40 5.24
N ALA A 142 24.07 6.30 4.08
CA ALA A 142 23.72 5.03 3.47
C ALA A 142 24.94 4.20 3.02
N GLN A 143 26.11 4.83 2.78
CA GLN A 143 27.33 4.10 2.44
C GLN A 143 27.94 3.37 3.66
N PHE A 144 27.77 3.90 4.88
CA PHE A 144 28.24 3.23 6.11
C PHE A 144 27.41 1.98 6.45
N ALA A 145 26.10 2.02 6.20
CA ALA A 145 25.20 0.87 6.40
C ALA A 145 25.63 -0.38 5.61
N ASN A 146 26.36 -0.20 4.50
CA ASN A 146 26.84 -1.28 3.65
C ASN A 146 28.08 -2.02 4.20
N HIS A 147 28.70 -1.52 5.29
CA HIS A 147 29.95 -2.04 5.84
C HIS A 147 29.99 -2.20 7.37
N ALA A 148 28.87 -2.00 8.07
CA ALA A 148 28.81 -2.19 9.51
C ALA A 148 28.84 -3.69 9.88
N PRO A 149 29.88 -4.21 10.57
CA PRO A 149 29.86 -5.58 11.09
C PRO A 149 28.86 -5.68 12.25
N TRP A 150 27.96 -6.67 12.20
CA TRP A 150 26.99 -6.91 13.29
C TRP A 150 27.68 -7.33 14.61
N ALA A 151 28.93 -7.79 14.55
CA ALA A 151 29.70 -8.21 15.71
C ALA A 151 30.07 -7.04 16.63
N GLY A 152 29.53 -7.03 17.86
CA GLY A 152 29.95 -6.15 18.95
C GLY A 152 28.95 -5.09 19.42
N LEU A 153 27.75 -5.02 18.84
CA LEU A 153 26.70 -4.12 19.32
C LEU A 153 26.15 -4.57 20.68
N THR A 154 25.89 -3.61 21.57
CA THR A 154 25.25 -3.82 22.88
C THR A 154 24.12 -2.81 23.04
N ASN A 155 23.05 -3.17 23.77
CA ASN A 155 21.79 -2.41 23.88
C ASN A 155 21.06 -2.21 22.54
N VAL A 156 21.04 -3.25 21.70
CA VAL A 156 20.10 -3.34 20.56
C VAL A 156 18.68 -3.44 21.14
N PRO A 157 17.71 -2.61 20.70
CA PRO A 157 16.33 -2.70 21.20
C PRO A 157 15.67 -4.05 20.93
N ASP A 158 14.88 -4.53 21.88
CA ASP A 158 14.08 -5.75 21.71
C ASP A 158 13.17 -5.61 20.47
N GLY A 159 13.25 -6.58 19.55
CA GLY A 159 12.57 -6.54 18.25
C GLY A 159 13.49 -6.22 17.06
N VAL A 160 14.62 -5.53 17.26
CA VAL A 160 15.71 -5.45 16.25
C VAL A 160 16.92 -6.34 16.61
N GLY A 161 16.83 -7.08 17.73
CA GLY A 161 17.82 -8.08 18.13
C GLY A 161 17.32 -9.07 19.19
N ALA A 162 16.13 -9.67 19.01
CA ALA A 162 15.59 -10.67 19.95
C ALA A 162 14.63 -11.72 19.33
N GLY A 163 14.88 -12.12 18.08
CA GLY A 163 14.71 -13.52 17.72
C GLY A 163 16.01 -14.26 18.02
N THR A 164 16.06 -15.59 17.84
CA THR A 164 17.37 -16.23 17.56
C THR A 164 18.05 -15.43 16.43
N PRO A 165 19.37 -15.18 16.49
CA PRO A 165 20.09 -14.79 15.28
C PRO A 165 19.65 -15.72 14.16
N PHE A 166 19.41 -15.19 12.97
CA PHE A 166 19.24 -16.06 11.83
C PHE A 166 20.57 -16.78 11.65
N ASP A 167 20.63 -18.05 12.05
CA ASP A 167 21.82 -18.88 11.94
C ASP A 167 22.30 -18.91 10.46
N ASN A 168 21.36 -18.69 9.54
CA ASN A 168 21.60 -18.53 8.11
C ASN A 168 21.00 -17.20 7.61
N VAL A 169 21.88 -16.30 7.15
CA VAL A 169 21.52 -15.06 6.43
C VAL A 169 22.02 -15.17 5.00
N ILE A 170 21.18 -14.83 4.02
CA ILE A 170 21.53 -14.74 2.61
C ILE A 170 21.27 -13.31 2.14
N VAL A 171 22.26 -12.70 1.48
CA VAL A 171 22.18 -11.35 0.93
C VAL A 171 21.86 -11.40 -0.57
N VAL A 172 20.75 -10.79 -0.97
CA VAL A 172 20.36 -10.61 -2.37
C VAL A 172 20.57 -9.16 -2.78
N ALA A 173 21.45 -8.93 -3.75
CA ALA A 173 21.73 -7.58 -4.25
C ALA A 173 22.00 -7.60 -5.76
N LYS A 174 21.64 -6.53 -6.47
CA LYS A 174 21.92 -6.38 -7.91
C LYS A 174 23.41 -6.51 -8.27
N SER A 175 24.29 -6.22 -7.32
CA SER A 175 25.72 -6.54 -7.36
C SER A 175 26.24 -6.66 -5.92
N GLY A 176 27.25 -7.50 -5.68
CA GLY A 176 27.92 -7.61 -4.38
C GLY A 176 27.22 -8.44 -3.29
N GLY A 177 26.04 -9.00 -3.57
CA GLY A 177 25.38 -9.98 -2.70
C GLY A 177 25.70 -11.42 -3.10
N ASP A 178 25.33 -12.37 -2.26
CA ASP A 178 25.46 -13.82 -2.51
C ASP A 178 24.66 -14.24 -3.76
N PHE A 179 23.52 -13.60 -3.99
CA PHE A 179 22.67 -13.79 -5.17
C PHE A 179 22.22 -12.46 -5.79
N THR A 180 21.93 -12.47 -7.09
CA THR A 180 21.35 -11.33 -7.83
C THR A 180 19.85 -11.46 -8.10
N SER A 181 19.26 -12.62 -7.78
CA SER A 181 17.83 -12.94 -7.88
C SER A 181 17.32 -13.47 -6.54
N ILE A 182 16.14 -13.02 -6.15
CA ILE A 182 15.47 -13.40 -4.91
C ILE A 182 15.02 -14.87 -4.98
N GLN A 183 14.46 -15.31 -6.10
CA GLN A 183 14.06 -16.70 -6.27
C GLN A 183 15.26 -17.65 -6.29
N ALA A 184 16.39 -17.24 -6.86
CA ALA A 184 17.62 -18.04 -6.84
C ALA A 184 18.14 -18.25 -5.41
N ALA A 185 18.12 -17.20 -4.58
CA ALA A 185 18.46 -17.30 -3.17
C ALA A 185 17.53 -18.26 -2.41
N ILE A 186 16.20 -18.10 -2.55
CA ILE A 186 15.22 -18.96 -1.87
C ILE A 186 15.34 -20.42 -2.33
N ASN A 187 15.67 -20.68 -3.60
CA ASN A 187 15.90 -22.04 -4.11
C ASN A 187 17.14 -22.72 -3.51
N SER A 188 18.07 -21.97 -2.91
CA SER A 188 19.25 -22.52 -2.23
C SER A 188 18.99 -22.91 -0.77
N VAL A 189 17.87 -22.50 -0.20
CA VAL A 189 17.53 -22.65 1.21
C VAL A 189 16.92 -24.03 1.51
N GLN A 190 17.32 -24.62 2.65
CA GLN A 190 16.74 -25.88 3.19
C GLN A 190 16.07 -25.65 4.55
N SER A 191 15.18 -24.66 4.63
CA SER A 191 14.56 -24.17 5.86
C SER A 191 13.57 -25.16 6.50
N ASN A 192 13.49 -25.13 7.83
CA ASN A 192 12.52 -25.89 8.61
C ASN A 192 12.19 -25.19 9.95
N ALA A 193 11.33 -25.79 10.77
CA ALA A 193 10.87 -25.18 12.02
C ALA A 193 11.97 -24.90 13.05
N GLY A 194 13.09 -25.63 13.00
CA GLY A 194 14.26 -25.42 13.86
C GLY A 194 15.44 -24.73 13.16
N ASP A 195 15.31 -24.36 11.88
CA ASP A 195 16.39 -23.78 11.06
C ASP A 195 15.76 -22.75 10.10
N ARG A 196 15.58 -21.52 10.59
CA ARG A 196 15.00 -20.40 9.82
C ARG A 196 16.08 -19.68 9.05
N TYR A 197 15.70 -19.11 7.90
CA TYR A 197 16.59 -18.35 7.03
C TYR A 197 16.09 -16.92 6.89
N LEU A 198 17.00 -15.94 7.01
CA LEU A 198 16.76 -14.58 6.55
C LEU A 198 17.28 -14.44 5.12
N VAL A 199 16.39 -14.08 4.20
CA VAL A 199 16.79 -13.59 2.88
C VAL A 199 16.64 -12.07 2.91
N TRP A 200 17.76 -11.36 3.08
CA TRP A 200 17.78 -9.90 3.07
C TRP A 200 18.03 -9.39 1.64
N VAL A 201 17.21 -8.45 1.19
CA VAL A 201 17.20 -7.95 -0.18
C VAL A 201 17.55 -6.47 -0.21
N ALA A 202 18.73 -6.17 -0.76
CA ALA A 202 19.26 -4.82 -0.91
C ALA A 202 18.37 -3.93 -1.81
N PRO A 203 18.53 -2.60 -1.75
CA PRO A 203 17.78 -1.66 -2.59
C PRO A 203 17.83 -1.99 -4.09
N GLY A 204 16.71 -1.84 -4.77
CA GLY A 204 16.55 -2.03 -6.20
C GLY A 204 15.22 -2.65 -6.61
N THR A 205 14.96 -2.67 -7.91
CA THR A 205 13.76 -3.28 -8.51
C THR A 205 14.07 -4.68 -9.05
N TYR A 206 13.41 -5.70 -8.52
CA TYR A 206 13.57 -7.11 -8.85
C TYR A 206 12.37 -7.57 -9.66
N ASN A 207 12.55 -7.60 -11.00
CA ASN A 207 11.53 -8.06 -11.94
C ASN A 207 11.57 -9.60 -12.04
N GLU A 208 10.97 -10.25 -11.05
CA GLU A 208 10.87 -11.70 -10.92
C GLU A 208 9.63 -12.06 -10.09
N ARG A 209 9.07 -13.26 -10.29
CA ARG A 209 8.10 -13.83 -9.36
C ARG A 209 8.81 -14.61 -8.28
N VAL A 210 8.37 -14.44 -7.04
CA VAL A 210 9.01 -15.02 -5.86
C VAL A 210 8.03 -15.94 -5.14
N THR A 211 8.42 -17.20 -4.94
CA THR A 211 7.73 -18.16 -4.07
C THR A 211 8.59 -18.37 -2.83
N VAL A 212 8.11 -17.86 -1.70
CA VAL A 212 8.79 -17.95 -0.40
C VAL A 212 8.50 -19.30 0.23
N THR A 213 9.56 -20.06 0.50
CA THR A 213 9.48 -21.36 1.19
C THR A 213 9.08 -21.17 2.65
N ALA A 214 8.46 -22.20 3.25
CA ALA A 214 8.12 -22.19 4.66
C ALA A 214 9.36 -21.90 5.54
N TYR A 215 9.17 -21.19 6.66
CA TYR A 215 10.23 -20.81 7.61
C TYR A 215 11.33 -19.87 7.06
N VAL A 216 11.09 -19.21 5.92
CA VAL A 216 11.95 -18.13 5.40
C VAL A 216 11.38 -16.77 5.76
N ASP A 217 12.23 -15.85 6.18
CA ASP A 217 11.89 -14.44 6.43
C ASP A 217 12.52 -13.59 5.32
N LEU A 218 11.67 -13.03 4.43
CA LEU A 218 12.08 -12.22 3.28
C LEU A 218 11.97 -10.74 3.64
N VAL A 219 13.10 -10.04 3.70
CA VAL A 219 13.19 -8.68 4.25
C VAL A 219 13.89 -7.75 3.27
N GLY A 220 13.27 -6.63 2.91
CA GLY A 220 13.93 -5.59 2.10
C GLY A 220 14.72 -4.60 2.94
N ALA A 221 15.36 -3.64 2.26
CA ALA A 221 16.05 -2.52 2.89
C ALA A 221 15.11 -1.37 3.30
N GLY A 222 13.81 -1.49 3.04
CA GLY A 222 12.79 -0.44 3.20
C GLY A 222 11.82 -0.45 2.01
N ARG A 223 10.54 -0.16 2.26
CA ARG A 223 9.48 -0.21 1.23
C ARG A 223 9.74 0.69 0.00
N ASP A 224 10.35 1.85 0.21
CA ASP A 224 10.71 2.81 -0.84
C ASP A 224 12.04 2.47 -1.55
N LEU A 225 12.74 1.42 -1.09
CA LEU A 225 14.08 1.05 -1.55
C LEU A 225 14.11 -0.30 -2.27
N THR A 226 13.39 -1.30 -1.75
CA THR A 226 13.35 -2.66 -2.32
C THR A 226 11.97 -2.93 -2.91
N ILE A 227 11.92 -3.15 -4.23
CA ILE A 227 10.68 -3.41 -4.98
C ILE A 227 10.79 -4.77 -5.67
N ILE A 228 9.89 -5.70 -5.36
CA ILE A 228 9.68 -6.94 -6.13
C ILE A 228 8.53 -6.66 -7.09
N THR A 229 8.73 -6.81 -8.39
CA THR A 229 7.71 -6.49 -9.42
C THR A 229 7.51 -7.64 -10.40
N ALA A 230 6.27 -7.81 -10.86
CA ALA A 230 5.91 -8.72 -11.94
C ALA A 230 4.75 -8.15 -12.77
N SER A 231 4.38 -8.87 -13.82
CA SER A 231 3.22 -8.58 -14.66
C SER A 231 2.07 -9.58 -14.42
N SER A 232 1.06 -9.56 -15.30
CA SER A 232 -0.12 -10.41 -15.19
C SER A 232 0.12 -11.92 -15.35
N GLY A 233 -0.87 -12.70 -14.91
CA GLY A 233 -0.97 -14.14 -15.11
C GLY A 233 -2.40 -14.61 -15.42
N THR A 234 -2.55 -15.89 -15.75
CA THR A 234 -3.81 -16.51 -16.19
C THR A 234 -4.75 -16.92 -15.06
N THR A 235 -4.23 -17.08 -13.83
CA THR A 235 -4.97 -17.39 -12.62
C THR A 235 -4.46 -16.51 -11.48
N ARG A 236 -5.20 -16.41 -10.36
CA ARG A 236 -4.73 -15.68 -9.17
C ARG A 236 -3.35 -16.14 -8.70
N ALA A 237 -3.11 -17.46 -8.70
CA ALA A 237 -1.82 -18.03 -8.28
C ALA A 237 -0.71 -17.77 -9.31
N SER A 238 -0.96 -17.93 -10.61
CA SER A 238 0.07 -17.70 -11.65
C SER A 238 0.35 -16.21 -11.90
N ALA A 239 -0.55 -15.33 -11.46
CA ALA A 239 -0.38 -13.88 -11.51
C ALA A 239 0.43 -13.31 -10.34
N ALA A 240 0.53 -14.01 -9.20
CA ALA A 240 1.14 -13.48 -7.98
C ALA A 240 2.58 -13.03 -8.19
N THR A 241 2.92 -11.82 -7.75
CA THR A 241 4.31 -11.35 -7.68
C THR A 241 5.05 -12.07 -6.56
N VAL A 242 4.43 -12.19 -5.38
CA VAL A 242 4.93 -12.97 -4.25
C VAL A 242 3.92 -14.05 -3.87
N THR A 243 4.37 -15.30 -3.78
CA THR A 243 3.62 -16.42 -3.20
C THR A 243 4.23 -16.78 -1.85
N MET A 244 3.43 -16.72 -0.78
CA MET A 244 3.85 -17.01 0.59
C MET A 244 3.43 -18.42 1.03
N ASN A 245 4.24 -19.03 1.89
CA ASN A 245 4.02 -20.35 2.48
C ASN A 245 4.08 -20.28 4.03
N VAL A 246 3.57 -21.29 4.74
CA VAL A 246 3.43 -21.31 6.19
C VAL A 246 4.70 -20.91 6.96
N ALA A 247 4.52 -20.15 8.04
CA ALA A 247 5.55 -19.67 8.95
C ALA A 247 6.66 -18.83 8.28
N SER A 248 6.37 -18.18 7.15
CA SER A 248 7.23 -17.16 6.53
C SER A 248 6.80 -15.73 6.90
N SER A 249 7.71 -14.77 6.77
CA SER A 249 7.42 -13.33 6.85
C SER A 249 7.87 -12.58 5.60
N LEU A 250 7.18 -11.48 5.32
CA LEU A 250 7.53 -10.50 4.30
C LEU A 250 7.64 -9.12 4.97
N ARG A 251 8.79 -8.44 4.87
CA ARG A 251 9.03 -7.21 5.63
C ARG A 251 9.77 -6.12 4.87
N SER A 252 9.45 -4.85 5.16
CA SER A 252 10.18 -3.65 4.69
C SER A 252 10.51 -3.65 3.20
N LEU A 253 9.51 -3.92 2.36
CA LEU A 253 9.63 -3.91 0.90
C LEU A 253 8.29 -3.58 0.21
N THR A 254 8.36 -3.25 -1.08
CA THR A 254 7.19 -3.13 -1.95
C THR A 254 7.01 -4.38 -2.81
N VAL A 255 5.79 -4.89 -2.88
CA VAL A 255 5.34 -5.88 -3.87
C VAL A 255 4.48 -5.19 -4.92
N GLU A 256 4.93 -5.20 -6.17
CA GLU A 256 4.25 -4.56 -7.29
C GLU A 256 3.73 -5.61 -8.29
N ASN A 257 2.54 -5.39 -8.84
CA ASN A 257 2.08 -6.07 -10.05
C ASN A 257 1.50 -5.07 -11.05
N THR A 258 2.16 -4.96 -12.20
CA THR A 258 1.83 -3.99 -13.27
C THR A 258 0.73 -4.48 -14.21
N GLY A 259 0.29 -5.73 -14.07
CA GLY A 259 -0.83 -6.31 -14.80
C GLY A 259 -0.60 -6.48 -16.30
N GLY A 260 -1.68 -6.29 -17.06
CA GLY A 260 -1.79 -6.61 -18.49
C GLY A 260 -3.26 -6.81 -18.91
N PRO A 261 -3.58 -6.65 -20.21
CA PRO A 261 -4.95 -6.85 -20.69
C PRO A 261 -5.45 -8.28 -20.42
N ASP A 262 -6.77 -8.42 -20.21
CA ASP A 262 -7.51 -9.68 -20.14
C ASP A 262 -6.92 -10.78 -19.21
N SER A 263 -6.37 -10.37 -18.06
CA SER A 263 -5.66 -11.26 -17.15
C SER A 263 -5.81 -10.87 -15.67
N PHE A 264 -5.23 -11.66 -14.76
CA PHE A 264 -5.14 -11.35 -13.34
C PHE A 264 -3.83 -10.60 -13.05
N ALA A 265 -3.88 -9.62 -12.14
CA ALA A 265 -2.73 -9.10 -11.43
C ALA A 265 -2.92 -9.40 -9.94
N VAL A 266 -1.92 -10.01 -9.31
CA VAL A 266 -1.95 -10.33 -7.88
C VAL A 266 -0.65 -9.89 -7.23
N GLY A 267 -0.73 -9.15 -6.14
CA GLY A 267 0.45 -8.77 -5.35
C GLY A 267 0.96 -9.97 -4.59
N MET A 268 0.20 -10.41 -3.58
CA MET A 268 0.51 -11.57 -2.74
C MET A 268 -0.55 -12.67 -2.84
N TYR A 269 -0.11 -13.93 -2.91
CA TYR A 269 -0.96 -15.12 -2.83
C TYR A 269 -0.45 -16.08 -1.74
N THR A 270 -1.32 -16.68 -0.94
CA THR A 270 -0.93 -17.70 0.06
C THR A 270 -1.27 -19.11 -0.43
N ALA A 271 -0.28 -20.00 -0.54
CA ALA A 271 -0.45 -21.29 -1.20
C ALA A 271 -0.78 -22.48 -0.27
N GLN A 272 -0.50 -22.40 1.03
CA GLN A 272 -0.67 -23.51 1.98
C GLN A 272 -1.08 -22.99 3.37
N GLY A 273 -1.99 -23.72 4.02
CA GLY A 273 -2.55 -23.31 5.31
C GLY A 273 -1.53 -23.26 6.45
N GLY A 274 -1.85 -22.42 7.44
CA GLY A 274 -0.93 -22.00 8.49
C GLY A 274 -0.91 -20.47 8.59
N THR A 275 0.14 -19.87 9.17
CA THR A 275 0.24 -18.40 9.34
C THR A 275 1.36 -17.82 8.49
N VAL A 276 1.09 -16.69 7.84
CA VAL A 276 2.09 -15.82 7.21
C VAL A 276 2.00 -14.43 7.82
N THR A 277 3.13 -13.73 7.87
CA THR A 277 3.23 -12.39 8.49
C THR A 277 3.69 -11.34 7.49
N MET A 278 3.14 -10.13 7.61
CA MET A 278 3.55 -8.95 6.85
C MET A 278 3.75 -7.78 7.82
N ASP A 279 4.86 -7.06 7.67
CA ASP A 279 5.21 -5.90 8.51
C ASP A 279 5.97 -4.85 7.69
N ASP A 280 5.52 -3.60 7.67
CA ASP A 280 6.06 -2.53 6.81
C ASP A 280 6.13 -2.93 5.31
N VAL A 281 5.05 -3.54 4.79
CA VAL A 281 4.95 -3.93 3.37
C VAL A 281 3.96 -3.03 2.64
N ALA A 282 4.38 -2.52 1.48
CA ALA A 282 3.48 -1.91 0.50
C ALA A 282 3.14 -2.90 -0.62
N VAL A 283 1.87 -3.01 -0.99
CA VAL A 283 1.39 -3.86 -2.08
C VAL A 283 0.68 -2.98 -3.11
N SER A 284 1.24 -2.85 -4.31
CA SER A 284 0.73 -2.00 -5.40
C SER A 284 0.33 -2.87 -6.60
N VAL A 285 -0.96 -2.91 -6.95
CA VAL A 285 -1.46 -3.82 -7.99
C VAL A 285 -2.36 -3.07 -8.96
N GLY A 286 -2.13 -3.21 -10.27
CA GLY A 286 -2.94 -2.52 -11.26
C GLY A 286 -2.80 -3.00 -12.68
N GLY A 287 -3.42 -2.28 -13.62
CA GLY A 287 -3.26 -2.50 -15.06
C GLY A 287 -3.88 -3.77 -15.62
N ALA A 288 -4.52 -4.59 -14.78
CA ALA A 288 -5.21 -5.81 -15.18
C ALA A 288 -6.73 -5.74 -15.01
N ALA A 289 -7.40 -6.69 -15.67
CA ALA A 289 -8.84 -6.89 -15.58
C ALA A 289 -9.28 -7.20 -14.14
N ASN A 290 -8.59 -8.15 -13.51
CA ASN A 290 -8.79 -8.52 -12.11
C ASN A 290 -7.53 -8.17 -11.33
N SER A 291 -7.54 -7.03 -10.65
CA SER A 291 -6.40 -6.52 -9.87
C SER A 291 -6.67 -6.78 -8.38
N ILE A 292 -5.85 -7.61 -7.74
CA ILE A 292 -6.04 -8.03 -6.34
C ILE A 292 -4.75 -7.83 -5.53
N GLY A 293 -4.82 -7.12 -4.40
CA GLY A 293 -3.65 -6.91 -3.53
C GLY A 293 -3.18 -8.21 -2.89
N ILE A 294 -4.03 -8.78 -2.03
CA ILE A 294 -3.76 -10.03 -1.30
C ILE A 294 -4.84 -11.08 -1.61
N VAL A 295 -4.43 -12.32 -1.82
CA VAL A 295 -5.30 -13.51 -1.82
C VAL A 295 -4.87 -14.46 -0.72
N ALA A 296 -5.63 -14.48 0.37
CA ALA A 296 -5.48 -15.41 1.49
C ALA A 296 -6.41 -16.61 1.30
N SER A 297 -5.89 -17.69 0.71
CA SER A 297 -6.60 -18.95 0.53
C SER A 297 -6.10 -19.96 1.57
N VAL A 298 -7.01 -20.52 2.39
CA VAL A 298 -6.75 -21.48 3.51
C VAL A 298 -5.71 -21.06 4.57
N THR A 299 -5.17 -19.85 4.47
CA THR A 299 -3.98 -19.38 5.23
C THR A 299 -4.35 -18.15 6.04
N TRP A 300 -3.70 -18.00 7.19
CA TRP A 300 -3.88 -16.88 8.10
C TRP A 300 -2.89 -15.78 7.75
N VAL A 301 -3.37 -14.57 7.45
CA VAL A 301 -2.51 -13.41 7.20
C VAL A 301 -2.58 -12.49 8.43
N LEU A 302 -1.45 -12.33 9.11
CA LEU A 302 -1.26 -11.28 10.10
C LEU A 302 -0.47 -10.15 9.45
N ALA A 303 -1.12 -9.03 9.19
CA ALA A 303 -0.50 -7.85 8.59
C ALA A 303 -0.53 -6.67 9.57
N THR A 304 0.62 -6.03 9.75
CA THR A 304 0.81 -4.85 10.60
C THR A 304 1.47 -3.73 9.79
N ASN A 305 1.05 -2.48 9.95
CA ASN A 305 1.69 -1.30 9.31
C ASN A 305 1.91 -1.51 7.78
N CYS A 306 0.86 -1.92 7.06
CA CYS A 306 0.94 -2.24 5.63
C CYS A 306 0.06 -1.31 4.78
N GLU A 307 0.50 -0.99 3.56
CA GLU A 307 -0.35 -0.34 2.54
C GLU A 307 -0.73 -1.35 1.45
N ILE A 308 -2.01 -1.41 1.08
CA ILE A 308 -2.51 -2.21 -0.04
C ILE A 308 -3.25 -1.28 -0.99
N LYS A 309 -2.77 -1.15 -2.22
CA LYS A 309 -3.24 -0.16 -3.18
C LYS A 309 -3.56 -0.80 -4.52
N ILE A 310 -4.79 -0.60 -4.98
CA ILE A 310 -5.26 -1.05 -6.28
C ILE A 310 -5.36 0.14 -7.23
N LEU A 311 -4.49 0.16 -8.24
CA LEU A 311 -4.35 1.23 -9.21
C LEU A 311 -5.00 0.82 -10.54
N ASN A 312 -5.76 1.71 -11.18
CA ASN A 312 -6.13 1.58 -12.60
C ASN A 312 -6.71 0.19 -12.99
N ALA A 313 -7.52 -0.44 -12.13
CA ALA A 313 -8.15 -1.74 -12.45
C ALA A 313 -9.15 -1.55 -13.61
N VAL A 314 -8.88 -2.20 -14.75
CA VAL A 314 -9.46 -1.78 -16.03
C VAL A 314 -10.90 -2.28 -16.24
N LEU A 315 -11.23 -3.51 -15.78
CA LEU A 315 -12.57 -4.14 -15.75
C LEU A 315 -12.41 -5.65 -15.44
N PRO A 316 -13.11 -6.31 -14.48
CA PRO A 316 -14.25 -5.82 -13.70
C PRO A 316 -13.96 -5.51 -12.22
N SER A 317 -12.82 -5.94 -11.66
CA SER A 317 -12.64 -6.02 -10.20
C SER A 317 -11.30 -5.46 -9.72
N GLY A 318 -11.38 -4.52 -8.78
CA GLY A 318 -10.22 -4.01 -8.03
C GLY A 318 -10.42 -4.32 -6.54
N ILE A 319 -9.65 -5.25 -5.99
CA ILE A 319 -9.89 -5.81 -4.65
C ILE A 319 -8.64 -5.66 -3.78
N GLY A 320 -8.75 -5.05 -2.60
CA GLY A 320 -7.63 -4.96 -1.66
C GLY A 320 -7.18 -6.33 -1.17
N ALA A 321 -8.06 -7.04 -0.46
CA ALA A 321 -7.82 -8.41 0.00
C ALA A 321 -9.00 -9.35 -0.31
N VAL A 322 -8.69 -10.58 -0.72
CA VAL A 322 -9.64 -11.70 -0.79
C VAL A 322 -9.27 -12.71 0.29
N LEU A 323 -10.20 -13.00 1.19
CA LEU A 323 -10.06 -14.00 2.24
C LEU A 323 -11.01 -15.17 1.94
N GLU A 324 -10.47 -16.37 1.75
CA GLU A 324 -11.24 -17.51 1.27
C GLU A 324 -10.83 -18.84 1.91
N ASN A 325 -11.79 -19.77 1.97
CA ASN A 325 -11.59 -21.16 2.35
C ASN A 325 -11.08 -21.39 3.81
N GLY A 326 -11.43 -20.51 4.76
CA GLY A 326 -11.30 -20.81 6.20
C GLY A 326 -10.01 -20.37 6.89
N GLY A 327 -9.48 -19.20 6.51
CA GLY A 327 -8.38 -18.54 7.24
C GLY A 327 -8.87 -17.56 8.32
N ILE A 328 -8.02 -17.31 9.32
CA ILE A 328 -8.11 -16.18 10.26
C ILE A 328 -7.16 -15.10 9.75
N SER A 329 -7.66 -13.95 9.31
CA SER A 329 -6.80 -12.82 8.93
C SER A 329 -7.02 -11.63 9.84
N THR A 330 -5.92 -11.07 10.34
CA THR A 330 -5.90 -9.91 11.23
C THR A 330 -5.07 -8.83 10.57
N PHE A 331 -5.70 -7.70 10.28
CA PHE A 331 -5.06 -6.52 9.74
C PHE A 331 -5.07 -5.43 10.82
N ARG A 332 -3.87 -5.05 11.28
CA ARG A 332 -3.63 -3.98 12.26
C ARG A 332 -2.90 -2.83 11.57
N GLU A 333 -3.37 -1.60 11.71
CA GLU A 333 -2.72 -0.44 11.09
C GLU A 333 -2.54 -0.61 9.56
N VAL A 334 -3.51 -1.25 8.89
CA VAL A 334 -3.44 -1.50 7.44
C VAL A 334 -4.29 -0.48 6.69
N ALA A 335 -3.67 0.17 5.69
CA ALA A 335 -4.34 1.09 4.78
C ALA A 335 -4.67 0.39 3.45
N ILE A 336 -5.96 0.12 3.19
CA ILE A 336 -6.44 -0.50 1.96
C ILE A 336 -7.12 0.56 1.09
N ASN A 337 -6.56 0.81 -0.09
CA ASN A 337 -7.09 1.72 -1.10
C ASN A 337 -7.48 0.93 -2.36
N ALA A 338 -8.76 0.60 -2.53
CA ALA A 338 -9.24 -0.21 -3.66
C ALA A 338 -10.06 0.63 -4.67
N ALA A 339 -9.59 0.69 -5.92
CA ALA A 339 -10.28 1.36 -7.02
C ALA A 339 -10.56 0.40 -8.20
N GLY A 340 -11.72 0.55 -8.84
CA GLY A 340 -12.14 -0.25 -9.99
C GLY A 340 -13.65 -0.28 -10.19
N THR A 341 -14.13 -0.88 -11.29
CA THR A 341 -15.58 -0.91 -11.60
C THR A 341 -16.42 -1.59 -10.51
N GLY A 342 -15.96 -2.73 -10.00
CA GLY A 342 -16.40 -3.31 -8.74
C GLY A 342 -15.25 -3.25 -7.74
N ALA A 343 -15.15 -2.14 -7.02
CA ALA A 343 -14.12 -1.93 -5.99
C ALA A 343 -14.54 -2.62 -4.68
N ALA A 344 -13.64 -3.42 -4.11
CA ALA A 344 -13.84 -4.02 -2.79
C ALA A 344 -12.60 -3.84 -1.91
N GLY A 345 -12.77 -3.41 -0.66
CA GLY A 345 -11.66 -3.31 0.29
C GLY A 345 -11.22 -4.71 0.73
N VAL A 346 -12.11 -5.41 1.44
CA VAL A 346 -11.95 -6.83 1.78
C VAL A 346 -13.15 -7.64 1.28
N GLN A 347 -12.88 -8.68 0.51
CA GLN A 347 -13.88 -9.68 0.08
C GLN A 347 -13.68 -10.99 0.86
N ILE A 348 -14.74 -11.48 1.47
CA ILE A 348 -14.77 -12.72 2.27
C ILE A 348 -15.62 -13.76 1.55
N THR A 349 -15.08 -14.98 1.39
CA THR A 349 -15.82 -16.14 0.91
C THR A 349 -15.59 -17.35 1.84
N GLY A 350 -16.61 -18.20 1.96
CA GLY A 350 -16.58 -19.38 2.83
C GLY A 350 -16.96 -19.07 4.28
N ASN A 351 -17.88 -19.87 4.81
CA ASN A 351 -18.52 -19.73 6.13
C ASN A 351 -17.61 -19.99 7.35
N THR A 352 -16.34 -20.33 7.13
CA THR A 352 -15.32 -20.55 8.18
C THR A 352 -14.25 -19.47 8.21
N THR A 353 -14.32 -18.48 7.32
CA THR A 353 -13.34 -17.39 7.24
C THR A 353 -13.59 -16.33 8.31
N TYR A 354 -12.52 -15.89 8.99
CA TYR A 354 -12.53 -14.87 10.05
C TYR A 354 -11.71 -13.65 9.60
N LEU A 355 -12.26 -12.45 9.75
CA LEU A 355 -11.58 -11.17 9.57
C LEU A 355 -11.59 -10.38 10.89
N HIS A 356 -10.43 -9.84 11.27
CA HIS A 356 -10.33 -8.78 12.28
C HIS A 356 -9.58 -7.58 11.71
N LEU A 357 -10.23 -6.42 11.72
CA LEU A 357 -9.61 -5.13 11.42
C LEU A 357 -9.42 -4.36 12.73
N ILE A 358 -8.21 -3.81 12.92
CA ILE A 358 -7.84 -3.02 14.10
C ILE A 358 -7.09 -1.79 13.62
N GLU A 359 -7.47 -0.59 14.10
CA GLU A 359 -6.71 0.66 13.84
C GLU A 359 -6.45 0.89 12.33
N SER A 360 -7.34 0.39 11.47
CA SER A 360 -7.13 0.24 10.03
C SER A 360 -7.98 1.22 9.23
N THR A 361 -7.62 1.43 7.96
CA THR A 361 -8.38 2.28 7.05
C THR A 361 -8.69 1.54 5.75
N ILE A 362 -9.96 1.54 5.34
CA ILE A 362 -10.40 1.04 4.04
C ILE A 362 -11.03 2.18 3.27
N VAL A 363 -10.46 2.53 2.11
CA VAL A 363 -11.04 3.45 1.14
C VAL A 363 -11.38 2.68 -0.13
N THR A 364 -12.62 2.80 -0.59
CA THR A 364 -13.06 2.21 -1.86
C THR A 364 -13.68 3.27 -2.77
N GLN A 365 -13.37 3.16 -4.08
CA GLN A 365 -13.92 4.04 -5.10
C GLN A 365 -14.23 3.28 -6.40
N GLY A 366 -15.48 3.33 -6.86
CA GLY A 366 -15.87 2.61 -8.08
C GLY A 366 -17.03 3.22 -8.88
N PRO A 367 -16.98 3.24 -10.23
CA PRO A 367 -18.04 3.79 -11.07
C PRO A 367 -19.29 2.91 -11.18
N ASN A 368 -19.27 1.64 -10.74
CA ASN A 368 -20.47 0.79 -10.65
C ASN A 368 -20.78 0.34 -9.21
N SER A 369 -19.84 -0.34 -8.55
CA SER A 369 -19.99 -0.78 -7.17
C SER A 369 -18.74 -0.46 -6.37
N SER A 370 -18.92 -0.01 -5.14
CA SER A 370 -17.84 0.29 -4.20
C SER A 370 -18.22 -0.20 -2.82
N ILE A 371 -17.52 -1.22 -2.30
CA ILE A 371 -17.87 -1.88 -1.03
C ILE A 371 -16.64 -2.02 -0.12
N GLY A 372 -16.69 -1.48 1.09
CA GLY A 372 -15.57 -1.55 2.03
C GLY A 372 -15.25 -2.99 2.45
N ILE A 373 -16.24 -3.68 3.02
CA ILE A 373 -16.18 -5.12 3.32
C ILE A 373 -17.38 -5.83 2.69
N VAL A 374 -17.14 -6.89 1.92
CA VAL A 374 -18.20 -7.71 1.30
C VAL A 374 -18.02 -9.18 1.65
N GLY A 375 -19.09 -9.86 2.08
CA GLY A 375 -19.05 -11.28 2.44
C GLY A 375 -20.34 -11.99 2.06
N THR A 376 -20.25 -12.96 1.14
CA THR A 376 -21.44 -13.70 0.63
C THR A 376 -21.82 -14.90 1.49
N GLN A 377 -20.91 -15.37 2.34
CA GLN A 377 -21.11 -16.38 3.38
C GLN A 377 -20.05 -16.12 4.46
N ALA A 378 -20.17 -15.02 5.22
CA ALA A 378 -19.15 -14.69 6.22
C ALA A 378 -19.22 -15.67 7.41
N GLY A 379 -18.06 -16.10 7.92
CA GLY A 379 -18.00 -16.83 9.19
C GLY A 379 -18.08 -15.87 10.37
N TYR A 380 -17.07 -15.02 10.47
CA TYR A 380 -16.96 -14.03 11.55
C TYR A 380 -16.22 -12.77 11.06
N VAL A 381 -16.71 -11.58 11.41
CA VAL A 381 -16.10 -10.30 11.08
C VAL A 381 -16.08 -9.39 12.30
N GLU A 382 -14.91 -8.88 12.65
CA GLU A 382 -14.72 -7.95 13.76
C GLU A 382 -13.96 -6.71 13.28
N VAL A 383 -14.47 -5.54 13.62
CA VAL A 383 -14.00 -4.24 13.12
C VAL A 383 -13.90 -3.30 14.31
N ASP A 384 -12.68 -3.07 14.78
CA ASP A 384 -12.37 -2.22 15.94
C ASP A 384 -11.51 -1.03 15.50
N ASP A 385 -11.83 0.17 16.01
CA ASP A 385 -11.12 1.44 15.74
C ASP A 385 -10.73 1.64 14.25
N THR A 386 -11.66 1.33 13.35
CA THR A 386 -11.38 1.23 11.92
C THR A 386 -12.24 2.23 11.14
N THR A 387 -11.62 2.91 10.18
CA THR A 387 -12.31 3.83 9.27
C THR A 387 -12.59 3.16 7.93
N ILE A 388 -13.86 3.10 7.52
CA ILE A 388 -14.29 2.58 6.23
C ILE A 388 -14.98 3.70 5.46
N HIS A 389 -14.47 4.03 4.27
CA HIS A 389 -15.05 5.01 3.36
C HIS A 389 -15.29 4.38 1.98
N SER A 390 -16.55 4.31 1.58
CA SER A 390 -16.96 3.82 0.26
C SER A 390 -17.58 4.95 -0.55
N SER A 391 -17.19 5.06 -1.82
CA SER A 391 -17.63 6.13 -2.71
C SER A 391 -17.90 5.61 -4.13
N GLY A 392 -19.00 6.04 -4.74
CA GLY A 392 -19.32 5.58 -6.10
C GLY A 392 -20.30 6.47 -6.84
N THR A 393 -20.45 6.20 -8.13
CA THR A 393 -21.35 6.92 -9.04
C THR A 393 -22.38 6.02 -9.71
N GLY A 394 -22.38 4.72 -9.39
CA GLY A 394 -23.11 3.70 -10.11
C GLY A 394 -24.28 3.12 -9.34
N SER A 395 -24.33 1.80 -9.22
CA SER A 395 -25.41 1.07 -8.54
C SER A 395 -25.30 1.15 -7.01
N TYR A 396 -24.11 0.91 -6.46
CA TYR A 396 -23.93 0.70 -5.02
C TYR A 396 -22.71 1.45 -4.46
N SER A 397 -22.87 1.96 -3.25
CA SER A 397 -21.79 2.47 -2.38
C SER A 397 -22.08 1.96 -0.98
N ILE A 398 -21.30 1.00 -0.46
CA ILE A 398 -21.63 0.30 0.79
C ILE A 398 -20.41 0.24 1.71
N GLY A 399 -20.56 0.57 2.99
CA GLY A 399 -19.47 0.41 3.96
C GLY A 399 -19.18 -1.07 4.23
N ILE A 400 -20.16 -1.79 4.77
CA ILE A 400 -20.08 -3.24 5.06
C ILE A 400 -21.33 -3.93 4.49
N SER A 401 -21.18 -5.05 3.78
CA SER A 401 -22.28 -5.89 3.28
C SER A 401 -21.99 -7.37 3.54
N LEU A 402 -22.72 -7.98 4.47
CA LEU A 402 -22.46 -9.36 4.93
C LEU A 402 -23.72 -10.23 4.87
N VAL A 403 -23.52 -11.50 4.48
CA VAL A 403 -24.54 -12.54 4.45
C VAL A 403 -24.15 -13.64 5.44
N GLY A 404 -25.01 -13.87 6.44
CA GLY A 404 -24.74 -14.79 7.55
C GLY A 404 -23.58 -14.36 8.44
N GLY A 405 -23.17 -15.27 9.33
CA GLY A 405 -22.02 -15.08 10.22
C GLY A 405 -22.29 -14.22 11.45
N ILE A 406 -21.24 -14.08 12.26
CA ILE A 406 -21.18 -13.13 13.38
C ILE A 406 -20.50 -11.86 12.87
N THR A 407 -21.01 -10.69 13.27
CA THR A 407 -20.43 -9.40 12.93
C THR A 407 -20.41 -8.52 14.17
N ILE A 408 -19.24 -8.01 14.52
CA ILE A 408 -19.07 -7.05 15.61
C ILE A 408 -18.32 -5.84 15.08
N ILE A 409 -18.84 -4.65 15.37
CA ILE A 409 -18.26 -3.37 14.96
C ILE A 409 -18.20 -2.50 16.20
N ARG A 410 -17.01 -2.02 16.57
CA ARG A 410 -16.80 -1.15 17.73
C ARG A 410 -15.93 0.04 17.38
N ASP A 411 -16.21 1.17 18.01
CA ASP A 411 -15.32 2.36 18.04
C ASP A 411 -14.92 2.87 16.64
N SER A 412 -15.72 2.54 15.62
CA SER A 412 -15.35 2.67 14.20
C SER A 412 -16.12 3.78 13.49
N THR A 413 -15.62 4.22 12.34
CA THR A 413 -16.31 5.18 11.46
C THR A 413 -16.60 4.57 10.10
N ILE A 414 -17.87 4.49 9.72
CA ILE A 414 -18.32 3.90 8.45
C ILE A 414 -19.04 4.96 7.62
N THR A 415 -18.53 5.24 6.42
CA THR A 415 -19.04 6.26 5.51
C THR A 415 -19.35 5.64 4.15
N ALA A 416 -20.54 5.90 3.62
CA ALA A 416 -20.95 5.50 2.27
C ALA A 416 -21.54 6.70 1.52
N VAL A 417 -20.96 7.05 0.38
CA VAL A 417 -21.35 8.24 -0.40
C VAL A 417 -21.64 7.89 -1.85
N GLY A 418 -22.71 8.47 -2.39
CA GLY A 418 -23.02 8.43 -3.83
C GLY A 418 -23.73 7.15 -4.29
N SER A 419 -23.62 6.86 -5.60
CA SER A 419 -24.34 5.79 -6.32
C SER A 419 -25.88 5.93 -6.26
N LEU A 420 -26.61 4.94 -6.80
CA LEU A 420 -28.06 4.82 -6.68
C LEU A 420 -28.46 4.43 -5.25
N THR A 421 -27.71 3.51 -4.64
CA THR A 421 -27.94 3.02 -3.28
C THR A 421 -26.67 3.19 -2.44
N ALA A 422 -26.73 4.11 -1.47
CA ALA A 422 -25.71 4.29 -0.45
C ALA A 422 -26.13 3.59 0.85
N VAL A 423 -25.26 2.76 1.45
CA VAL A 423 -25.56 2.06 2.72
C VAL A 423 -24.35 2.01 3.63
N GLY A 424 -24.52 2.35 4.91
CA GLY A 424 -23.44 2.24 5.90
C GLY A 424 -23.10 0.77 6.18
N VAL A 425 -24.03 0.06 6.83
CA VAL A 425 -23.89 -1.37 7.14
C VAL A 425 -25.12 -2.14 6.65
N GLU A 426 -24.90 -3.23 5.93
CA GLU A 426 -25.93 -4.16 5.49
C GLU A 426 -25.65 -5.59 5.98
N ALA A 427 -26.68 -6.23 6.51
CA ALA A 427 -26.64 -7.60 7.01
C ALA A 427 -27.85 -8.42 6.52
N TYR A 428 -27.59 -9.52 5.80
CA TYR A 428 -28.59 -10.48 5.35
C TYR A 428 -28.53 -11.74 6.21
N SER A 429 -29.64 -12.09 6.88
CA SER A 429 -29.70 -13.28 7.75
C SER A 429 -28.63 -13.29 8.87
N ALA A 430 -28.09 -12.13 9.22
CA ALA A 430 -27.03 -11.93 10.21
C ALA A 430 -27.45 -10.83 11.20
N SER A 431 -27.09 -10.97 12.48
CA SER A 431 -27.50 -10.05 13.54
C SER A 431 -26.27 -9.31 14.08
N PRO A 432 -25.80 -8.23 13.42
CA PRO A 432 -24.61 -7.50 13.85
C PRO A 432 -24.79 -6.85 15.22
N SER A 433 -23.70 -6.81 15.98
CA SER A 433 -23.56 -5.98 17.17
C SER A 433 -22.71 -4.75 16.81
N ILE A 434 -23.29 -3.57 16.93
CA ILE A 434 -22.65 -2.28 16.60
C ILE A 434 -22.59 -1.44 17.87
N ASP A 435 -21.40 -0.97 18.22
CA ASP A 435 -21.09 -0.33 19.50
C ASP A 435 -20.19 0.91 19.26
N ARG A 436 -20.45 2.05 19.93
CA ARG A 436 -19.66 3.31 19.82
C ARG A 436 -19.25 3.71 18.39
N THR A 437 -20.10 3.43 17.40
CA THR A 437 -19.76 3.55 15.97
C THR A 437 -20.45 4.76 15.35
N LEU A 438 -19.74 5.50 14.49
CA LEU A 438 -20.28 6.60 13.69
C LEU A 438 -20.57 6.13 12.25
N ILE A 439 -21.81 6.25 11.81
CA ILE A 439 -22.24 5.86 10.46
C ILE A 439 -22.76 7.09 9.70
N ARG A 440 -22.21 7.36 8.51
CA ARG A 440 -22.60 8.50 7.65
C ARG A 440 -22.96 8.01 6.25
N VAL A 441 -24.14 8.40 5.77
CA VAL A 441 -24.65 7.99 4.46
C VAL A 441 -25.31 9.17 3.76
N SER A 442 -24.87 9.48 2.54
CA SER A 442 -25.33 10.64 1.79
C SER A 442 -25.11 10.50 0.28
N GLN A 443 -25.68 11.42 -0.50
CA GLN A 443 -25.54 11.57 -1.95
C GLN A 443 -26.02 10.38 -2.80
N GLY A 444 -26.61 9.35 -2.19
CA GLY A 444 -27.33 8.30 -2.90
C GLY A 444 -28.55 8.87 -3.63
N THR A 445 -28.68 8.60 -4.94
CA THR A 445 -29.75 9.18 -5.76
C THR A 445 -31.09 8.47 -5.63
N GLY A 446 -31.09 7.21 -5.16
CA GLY A 446 -32.29 6.39 -4.95
C GLY A 446 -32.56 6.09 -3.47
N GLN A 447 -31.56 5.56 -2.76
CA GLN A 447 -31.66 5.22 -1.33
C GLN A 447 -30.40 5.59 -0.56
N ASN A 448 -30.57 6.13 0.65
CA ASN A 448 -29.52 6.38 1.64
C ASN A 448 -29.91 5.68 2.95
N VAL A 449 -29.22 4.60 3.33
CA VAL A 449 -29.59 3.81 4.51
C VAL A 449 -28.42 3.66 5.48
N GLY A 450 -28.56 4.14 6.72
CA GLY A 450 -27.52 3.99 7.75
C GLY A 450 -27.19 2.53 8.02
N VAL A 451 -28.17 1.77 8.53
CA VAL A 451 -28.06 0.32 8.67
C VAL A 451 -29.29 -0.39 8.11
N ARG A 452 -29.06 -1.41 7.27
CA ARG A 452 -30.06 -2.23 6.60
C ARG A 452 -29.95 -3.69 7.02
N HIS A 453 -31.04 -4.25 7.53
CA HIS A 453 -31.09 -5.65 7.96
C HIS A 453 -32.15 -6.40 7.18
N GLN A 454 -31.87 -7.66 6.82
CA GLN A 454 -32.78 -8.49 6.04
C GLN A 454 -32.95 -9.88 6.68
N ASN A 455 -34.06 -10.56 6.36
CA ASN A 455 -34.34 -11.97 6.69
C ASN A 455 -34.45 -12.31 8.19
N GLY A 456 -35.05 -11.42 9.00
CA GLY A 456 -35.30 -11.73 10.42
C GLY A 456 -34.13 -11.44 11.36
N ALA A 457 -33.06 -10.83 10.83
CA ALA A 457 -31.94 -10.31 11.59
C ALA A 457 -32.40 -9.49 12.82
N SER A 458 -31.80 -9.77 13.98
CA SER A 458 -32.11 -9.18 15.28
C SER A 458 -30.90 -8.42 15.86
N PRO A 459 -30.44 -7.36 15.18
CA PRO A 459 -29.23 -6.61 15.51
C PRO A 459 -29.32 -5.85 16.84
N SER A 460 -28.17 -5.46 17.36
CA SER A 460 -28.03 -4.56 18.51
C SER A 460 -27.14 -3.37 18.21
N LEU A 461 -27.65 -2.16 18.43
CA LEU A 461 -26.94 -0.89 18.30
C LEU A 461 -26.84 -0.24 19.69
N THR A 462 -25.64 0.04 20.18
CA THR A 462 -25.38 0.71 21.47
C THR A 462 -24.41 1.87 21.29
N ASP A 463 -24.73 3.05 21.83
CA ASP A 463 -23.90 4.27 21.67
C ASP A 463 -23.56 4.61 20.19
N VAL A 464 -24.42 4.22 19.25
CA VAL A 464 -24.21 4.39 17.80
C VAL A 464 -24.78 5.74 17.34
N THR A 465 -24.04 6.46 16.50
CA THR A 465 -24.54 7.68 15.83
C THR A 465 -24.69 7.44 14.34
N ILE A 466 -25.90 7.64 13.80
CA ILE A 466 -26.23 7.44 12.39
C ILE A 466 -26.75 8.75 11.79
N TYR A 467 -26.10 9.20 10.72
CA TYR A 467 -26.57 10.29 9.86
C TYR A 467 -26.86 9.75 8.45
N ALA A 468 -28.13 9.46 8.16
CA ALA A 468 -28.61 9.21 6.80
C ALA A 468 -29.23 10.49 6.23
N GLN A 469 -28.67 11.02 5.14
CA GLN A 469 -29.05 12.30 4.53
C GLN A 469 -29.53 12.10 3.07
N ASP A 470 -30.09 13.17 2.50
CA ASP A 470 -30.57 13.25 1.12
C ASP A 470 -31.80 12.35 0.80
N ALA A 471 -31.87 11.80 -0.42
CA ALA A 471 -33.07 11.17 -0.95
C ALA A 471 -33.37 9.80 -0.30
N GLN A 472 -34.65 9.59 0.06
CA GLN A 472 -35.16 8.37 0.71
C GLN A 472 -34.31 7.93 1.93
N ALA A 473 -33.86 8.90 2.72
CA ALA A 473 -32.86 8.69 3.75
C ALA A 473 -33.43 8.10 5.05
N ARG A 474 -32.88 6.94 5.44
CA ARG A 474 -33.36 6.14 6.58
C ARG A 474 -32.21 5.73 7.49
N ALA A 475 -32.29 6.00 8.80
CA ALA A 475 -31.21 5.63 9.72
C ALA A 475 -31.12 4.12 9.97
N VAL A 476 -32.19 3.48 10.48
CA VAL A 476 -32.23 2.02 10.67
C VAL A 476 -33.43 1.41 9.97
N THR A 477 -33.19 0.35 9.19
CA THR A 477 -34.23 -0.41 8.49
C THR A 477 -34.10 -1.91 8.74
N ASN A 478 -35.24 -2.60 8.70
CA ASN A 478 -35.30 -4.06 8.75
C ASN A 478 -36.45 -4.57 7.84
N THR A 479 -36.12 -5.49 6.93
CA THR A 479 -37.05 -6.18 6.03
C THR A 479 -37.04 -7.68 6.35
N ALA A 480 -38.19 -8.34 6.29
CA ALA A 480 -38.17 -9.79 6.08
C ALA A 480 -38.00 -10.06 4.58
N GLY A 481 -37.19 -11.07 4.23
CA GLY A 481 -37.12 -11.57 2.87
C GLY A 481 -38.36 -12.36 2.46
N ASP A 482 -38.43 -12.65 1.17
CA ASP A 482 -39.58 -13.26 0.53
C ASP A 482 -39.95 -14.62 1.15
N GLY A 483 -41.20 -14.72 1.63
CA GLY A 483 -41.87 -15.98 1.96
C GLY A 483 -41.98 -16.36 3.43
N ALA A 484 -41.00 -16.03 4.29
CA ALA A 484 -40.97 -16.57 5.67
C ALA A 484 -41.46 -15.60 6.77
N ASN A 485 -41.36 -14.28 6.55
CA ASN A 485 -41.65 -13.21 7.53
C ASN A 485 -41.25 -13.53 9.00
N PRO A 486 -40.01 -13.97 9.27
CA PRO A 486 -39.56 -14.33 10.62
C PRO A 486 -39.65 -13.15 11.59
N ALA A 487 -40.01 -13.44 12.85
CA ALA A 487 -40.03 -12.45 13.90
C ALA A 487 -38.61 -11.99 14.25
N ALA A 488 -38.42 -10.68 14.39
CA ALA A 488 -37.12 -10.06 14.64
C ALA A 488 -37.19 -9.01 15.75
N ILE A 489 -36.12 -8.88 16.53
CA ILE A 489 -36.00 -7.87 17.59
C ILE A 489 -34.76 -7.01 17.34
N VAL A 490 -34.97 -5.80 16.83
CA VAL A 490 -33.95 -4.76 16.74
C VAL A 490 -33.81 -4.09 18.11
N ARG A 491 -32.59 -4.04 18.67
CA ARG A 491 -32.30 -3.38 19.94
C ARG A 491 -31.46 -2.13 19.68
N ILE A 492 -31.90 -0.98 20.19
CA ILE A 492 -31.21 0.30 20.06
C ILE A 492 -31.10 0.91 21.45
N ASN A 493 -29.91 1.31 21.88
CA ASN A 493 -29.68 1.88 23.21
C ASN A 493 -28.70 3.05 23.13
N ARG A 494 -28.99 4.15 23.83
CA ARG A 494 -28.15 5.37 23.90
C ARG A 494 -27.65 5.89 22.55
N SER A 495 -28.41 5.68 21.48
CA SER A 495 -27.99 5.96 20.10
C SER A 495 -28.62 7.25 19.56
N ILE A 496 -27.99 7.84 18.55
CA ILE A 496 -28.50 9.01 17.82
C ILE A 496 -28.82 8.60 16.38
N LEU A 497 -30.09 8.66 15.98
CA LEU A 497 -30.57 8.18 14.69
C LEU A 497 -31.23 9.31 13.88
N TYR A 498 -30.50 9.87 12.91
CA TYR A 498 -31.02 10.87 11.97
C TYR A 498 -31.40 10.22 10.63
N GLY A 499 -32.66 10.36 10.23
CA GLY A 499 -33.17 9.87 8.95
C GLY A 499 -34.51 10.53 8.58
N PRO A 500 -34.54 11.52 7.66
CA PRO A 500 -35.73 12.34 7.42
C PRO A 500 -36.91 11.56 6.82
N ASN A 501 -36.66 10.44 6.13
CA ASN A 501 -37.74 9.56 5.68
C ASN A 501 -38.09 8.49 6.72
N ASN A 502 -37.10 7.94 7.43
CA ASN A 502 -37.32 7.14 8.64
C ASN A 502 -36.12 7.18 9.60
N SER A 503 -36.31 7.52 10.88
CA SER A 503 -35.29 7.29 11.92
C SER A 503 -35.17 5.78 12.22
N VAL A 504 -36.31 5.09 12.32
CA VAL A 504 -36.43 3.64 12.42
C VAL A 504 -37.57 3.14 11.53
N GLY A 505 -37.40 2.01 10.83
CA GLY A 505 -38.43 1.47 9.94
C GLY A 505 -38.43 -0.04 9.81
N ALA A 506 -39.51 -0.70 10.22
CA ALA A 506 -39.85 -2.05 9.81
C ALA A 506 -40.67 -2.02 8.52
N PHE A 507 -40.43 -2.99 7.64
CA PHE A 507 -41.21 -3.20 6.42
C PHE A 507 -42.13 -4.42 6.48
N THR A 508 -42.07 -5.23 7.55
CA THR A 508 -43.03 -6.30 7.81
C THR A 508 -43.54 -6.29 9.25
N PRO A 509 -44.78 -6.78 9.52
CA PRO A 509 -45.42 -6.63 10.83
C PRO A 509 -44.71 -7.33 11.99
N ASN A 510 -43.93 -8.39 11.72
CA ASN A 510 -43.34 -9.26 12.74
C ASN A 510 -42.04 -8.72 13.35
N ILE A 511 -41.62 -7.52 12.93
CA ILE A 511 -40.40 -6.86 13.41
C ILE A 511 -40.75 -5.97 14.60
N THR A 512 -40.00 -6.12 15.70
CA THR A 512 -40.11 -5.30 16.91
C THR A 512 -38.84 -4.47 17.10
N TYR A 513 -38.99 -3.16 17.22
CA TYR A 513 -37.94 -2.26 17.70
C TYR A 513 -38.08 -2.04 19.20
N ARG A 514 -36.98 -2.25 19.95
CA ARG A 514 -36.84 -1.89 21.37
C ARG A 514 -35.78 -0.81 21.49
N ILE A 515 -36.19 0.38 21.90
CA ILE A 515 -35.40 1.61 21.82
C ILE A 515 -35.32 2.24 23.22
N GLY A 516 -34.12 2.32 23.79
CA GLY A 516 -33.86 2.90 25.11
C GLY A 516 -32.95 4.12 25.04
N GLY A 517 -33.29 5.21 25.74
CA GLY A 517 -32.38 6.34 25.97
C GLY A 517 -31.82 7.00 24.71
N SER A 518 -32.52 6.90 23.57
CA SER A 518 -31.98 7.19 22.23
C SER A 518 -32.72 8.36 21.57
N MET A 519 -32.00 9.13 20.74
CA MET A 519 -32.59 10.19 19.92
C MET A 519 -33.05 9.62 18.58
N LEU A 520 -34.32 9.84 18.23
CA LEU A 520 -34.91 9.52 16.93
C LEU A 520 -35.26 10.83 16.20
N ASP A 521 -34.37 11.30 15.33
CA ASP A 521 -34.58 12.51 14.54
C ASP A 521 -35.08 12.16 13.13
N GLY A 522 -36.41 12.08 13.01
CA GLY A 522 -37.13 11.59 11.84
C GLY A 522 -38.29 10.68 12.24
N PRO A 523 -39.28 10.46 11.36
CA PRO A 523 -40.47 9.66 11.68
C PRO A 523 -40.15 8.17 11.80
N LYS A 524 -40.92 7.43 12.60
CA LYS A 524 -40.88 5.96 12.56
C LYS A 524 -41.66 5.39 11.38
N GLY A 525 -41.42 4.12 11.04
CA GLY A 525 -42.21 3.37 10.07
C GLY A 525 -43.66 3.16 10.52
N SER A 526 -44.57 2.98 9.55
CA SER A 526 -45.98 2.70 9.77
C SER A 526 -46.30 1.21 10.04
N ILE A 527 -45.33 0.32 9.78
CA ILE A 527 -45.42 -1.13 9.94
C ILE A 527 -44.48 -1.56 11.07
N GLY A 528 -44.82 -2.65 11.78
CA GLY A 528 -44.02 -3.23 12.87
C GLY A 528 -44.42 -2.71 14.25
N THR A 529 -43.81 -3.30 15.28
CA THR A 529 -44.00 -2.89 16.69
C THR A 529 -42.84 -2.03 17.15
N TYR A 530 -43.11 -0.93 17.85
CA TYR A 530 -42.10 0.00 18.37
C TYR A 530 -42.33 0.19 19.86
N ILE A 531 -41.28 0.03 20.64
CA ILE A 531 -41.28 0.16 22.09
C ILE A 531 -40.16 1.12 22.48
N CYS A 532 -40.53 2.30 22.97
CA CYS A 532 -39.60 3.35 23.41
C CYS A 532 -39.57 3.45 24.94
N THR A 533 -38.40 3.78 25.50
CA THR A 533 -38.23 4.10 26.93
C THR A 533 -37.17 5.19 27.06
N ASN A 534 -37.55 6.35 27.59
CA ASN A 534 -36.69 7.54 27.71
C ASN A 534 -36.07 7.97 26.35
N SER A 535 -36.81 7.81 25.25
CA SER A 535 -36.39 8.17 23.90
C SER A 535 -36.99 9.51 23.49
N TYR A 536 -36.25 10.30 22.72
CA TYR A 536 -36.61 11.70 22.41
C TYR A 536 -36.36 12.04 20.93
N ASN A 537 -36.97 13.10 20.42
CA ASN A 537 -36.73 13.59 19.06
C ASN A 537 -35.55 14.59 18.98
N GLY A 538 -35.24 15.08 17.77
CA GLY A 538 -34.18 16.10 17.55
C GLY A 538 -34.37 17.43 18.31
N ALA A 539 -35.55 17.69 18.86
CA ALA A 539 -35.86 18.83 19.73
C ALA A 539 -35.90 18.46 21.24
N TYR A 540 -35.39 17.28 21.61
CA TYR A 540 -35.37 16.74 22.98
C TYR A 540 -36.76 16.56 23.63
N VAL A 541 -37.82 16.41 22.82
CA VAL A 541 -39.17 16.08 23.30
C VAL A 541 -39.31 14.56 23.43
N ASP A 542 -39.84 14.10 24.56
CA ASP A 542 -40.15 12.67 24.82
C ASP A 542 -41.12 12.12 23.77
N LEU A 543 -40.83 10.90 23.30
CA LEU A 543 -41.60 10.16 22.31
C LEU A 543 -42.64 9.22 22.93
N GLY A 544 -42.61 9.02 24.26
CA GLY A 544 -43.50 8.11 24.96
C GLY A 544 -43.26 6.63 24.60
N PRO A 545 -44.18 5.72 24.98
CA PRO A 545 -43.91 4.28 24.96
C PRO A 545 -43.91 3.63 23.58
N THR A 546 -44.51 4.25 22.55
CA THR A 546 -44.66 3.66 21.21
C THR A 546 -43.68 4.18 20.17
N CYS A 547 -42.94 5.24 20.50
CA CYS A 547 -42.32 6.11 19.50
C CYS A 547 -43.32 6.65 18.44
#